data_AF-A0A0B0DAZ3-F1
#
_entry.id   AF-A0A0B0DAZ3-F1
#
_cell.length_a   1.000
_cell.length_b   1.000
_cell.length_c   1.000
_cell.angle_alpha   90.00
_cell.angle_beta   90.00
_cell.angle_gamma   90.00
#
_symmetry.space_group_name_H-M   'P 1'
#
loop_
_entity.id
_entity.type
_entity.pdbx_description
1 polymer ?
#
loop_
_entity_poly.entity_id
_entity_poly.type
_entity_poly.pdbx_seq_one_letter_code
_entity_poly.pdbx_strand_id
1 'polypeptide(L)'
;PLAMGLATTFFKNKFTKQERETGKAAYPLGAFFITEGAIPFAAADPARVIPSMVAGSALAGMLTMLFGIGLRAPHGGIIVAPLVEGGFMQIVLYLVAIAAGSILGAIIVGFLKKDLEKA
;
A
#
# COMPACT_ATOMS: atom_id res chain seq x y z
N PRO A 1 2.10 -2.36 2.80
CA PRO A 1 1.01 -3.21 3.37
C PRO A 1 -0.37 -2.96 2.73
N LEU A 2 -0.85 -1.71 2.66
CA LEU A 2 -2.14 -1.39 2.01
C LEU A 2 -2.22 -1.94 0.58
N ALA A 3 -1.17 -1.73 -0.22
CA ALA A 3 -1.07 -2.30 -1.56
C ALA A 3 -1.20 -3.84 -1.59
N MET A 4 -0.66 -4.56 -0.60
CA MET A 4 -0.80 -6.03 -0.52
C MET A 4 -2.20 -6.45 -0.07
N GLY A 5 -2.83 -5.72 0.84
CA GLY A 5 -4.24 -5.93 1.21
C GLY A 5 -5.16 -5.75 -0.01
N LEU A 6 -4.95 -4.68 -0.78
CA LEU A 6 -5.66 -4.43 -2.03
C LEU A 6 -5.38 -5.52 -3.07
N ALA A 7 -4.11 -5.88 -3.28
CA ALA A 7 -3.74 -6.88 -4.28
C ALA A 7 -4.37 -8.25 -3.97
N THR A 8 -4.34 -8.70 -2.72
CA THR A 8 -4.92 -9.98 -2.30
C THR A 8 -6.45 -9.99 -2.38
N THR A 9 -7.09 -8.83 -2.25
CA THR A 9 -8.54 -8.66 -2.38
C THR A 9 -8.99 -8.68 -3.85
N PHE A 10 -8.34 -7.87 -4.71
CA PHE A 10 -8.74 -7.70 -6.12
C PHE A 10 -8.16 -8.77 -7.05
N PHE A 11 -6.93 -9.24 -6.81
CA PHE A 11 -6.27 -10.25 -7.63
C PHE A 11 -6.22 -11.61 -6.93
N LYS A 12 -7.30 -11.98 -6.22
CA LYS A 12 -7.37 -13.17 -5.36
C LYS A 12 -6.77 -14.43 -6.00
N ASN A 13 -7.01 -14.69 -7.28
CA ASN A 13 -6.55 -15.90 -7.99
C ASN A 13 -5.02 -16.07 -8.05
N LYS A 14 -4.26 -15.00 -7.78
CA LYS A 14 -2.79 -14.97 -7.77
C LYS A 14 -2.18 -15.17 -6.38
N PHE A 15 -3.02 -15.29 -5.36
CA PHE A 15 -2.63 -15.41 -3.95
C PHE A 15 -3.25 -16.64 -3.31
N THR A 16 -2.44 -17.33 -2.50
CA THR A 16 -2.83 -18.51 -1.73
C THR A 16 -3.87 -18.15 -0.66
N LYS A 17 -4.57 -19.14 -0.11
CA LYS A 17 -5.51 -18.88 1.01
C LYS A 17 -4.81 -18.18 2.17
N GLN A 18 -3.60 -18.63 2.54
CA GLN A 18 -2.82 -18.02 3.61
C GLN A 18 -2.44 -16.57 3.29
N GLU A 19 -1.94 -16.28 2.08
CA GLU A 19 -1.64 -14.91 1.65
C GLU A 19 -2.87 -13.99 1.68
N ARG A 20 -4.06 -14.49 1.36
CA ARG A 20 -5.30 -13.71 1.44
C ARG A 20 -5.69 -13.39 2.89
N GLU A 21 -5.52 -14.34 3.81
CA GLU A 21 -5.76 -14.07 5.24
C GLU A 21 -4.75 -13.05 5.80
N THR A 22 -3.47 -13.20 5.46
CA THR A 22 -2.45 -12.19 5.79
C THR A 22 -2.78 -10.84 5.13
N GLY A 23 -3.37 -10.84 3.94
CA GLY A 23 -3.80 -9.65 3.22
C GLY A 23 -4.88 -8.85 3.95
N LYS A 24 -5.81 -9.53 4.62
CA LYS A 24 -6.82 -8.86 5.47
C LYS A 24 -6.16 -8.11 6.62
N ALA A 25 -5.16 -8.71 7.26
CA ALA A 25 -4.38 -8.05 8.33
C ALA A 25 -3.52 -6.90 7.80
N ALA A 26 -3.15 -6.90 6.52
CA ALA A 26 -2.33 -5.85 5.93
C ALA A 26 -3.04 -4.48 5.82
N TYR A 27 -4.38 -4.45 5.84
CA TYR A 27 -5.17 -3.21 5.86
C TYR A 27 -4.97 -2.38 7.13
N PRO A 28 -5.29 -2.88 8.34
CA PRO A 28 -5.06 -2.12 9.56
C PRO A 28 -3.57 -1.80 9.74
N LEU A 29 -2.68 -2.77 9.54
CA LEU A 29 -1.23 -2.53 9.64
C LEU A 29 -0.78 -1.39 8.71
N GLY A 30 -1.23 -1.40 7.46
CA GLY A 30 -0.93 -0.33 6.52
C GLY A 30 -1.52 1.03 6.89
N ALA A 31 -2.73 1.05 7.45
CA ALA A 31 -3.38 2.28 7.91
C ALA A 31 -2.61 2.95 9.07
N PHE A 32 -1.97 2.15 9.93
CA PHE A 32 -1.09 2.59 11.02
C PHE A 32 0.38 2.74 10.61
N PHE A 33 0.69 2.63 9.31
CA PHE A 33 2.07 2.73 8.79
C PHE A 33 3.02 1.65 9.31
N ILE A 34 2.48 0.50 9.70
CA ILE A 34 3.22 -0.69 10.14
C ILE A 34 3.57 -1.51 8.90
N THR A 35 4.85 -1.49 8.52
CA THR A 35 5.34 -2.05 7.25
C THR A 35 5.46 -3.58 7.25
N GLU A 36 5.47 -4.19 8.44
CA GLU A 36 5.66 -5.60 8.72
C GLU A 36 4.60 -6.47 8.05
N GLY A 37 3.39 -5.95 7.85
CA GLY A 37 2.32 -6.62 7.13
C GLY A 37 2.65 -6.93 5.65
N ALA A 38 3.72 -6.35 5.09
CA ALA A 38 4.20 -6.66 3.74
C ALA A 38 5.35 -7.68 3.71
N ILE A 39 6.05 -7.91 4.84
CA ILE A 39 7.24 -8.77 4.90
C ILE A 39 6.96 -10.20 4.44
N PRO A 40 5.86 -10.89 4.88
CA PRO A 40 5.59 -12.26 4.44
C PRO A 40 5.42 -12.37 2.92
N PHE A 41 4.84 -11.35 2.28
CA PHE A 41 4.65 -11.33 0.84
C PHE A 41 5.97 -11.10 0.09
N ALA A 42 6.78 -10.16 0.59
CA ALA A 42 8.10 -9.88 0.02
C ALA A 42 9.06 -11.08 0.19
N ALA A 43 8.96 -11.81 1.30
CA ALA A 43 9.73 -13.04 1.50
C ALA A 43 9.31 -14.15 0.52
N ALA A 44 8.03 -14.25 0.19
CA ALA A 44 7.50 -15.26 -0.73
C ALA A 44 7.78 -14.96 -2.22
N ASP A 45 7.70 -13.69 -2.63
CA ASP A 45 7.93 -13.26 -4.02
C ASP A 45 8.68 -11.91 -4.08
N PRO A 46 9.96 -11.87 -3.70
CA PRO A 46 10.71 -10.62 -3.55
C PRO A 46 10.84 -9.86 -4.86
N ALA A 47 11.08 -10.58 -5.96
CA ALA A 47 11.33 -10.00 -7.28
C ALA A 47 10.13 -9.20 -7.83
N ARG A 48 8.91 -9.57 -7.46
CA ARG A 48 7.69 -8.86 -7.92
C ARG A 48 7.14 -7.92 -6.87
N VAL A 49 7.17 -8.31 -5.60
CA VAL A 49 6.58 -7.52 -4.50
C VAL A 49 7.40 -6.28 -4.23
N ILE A 50 8.74 -6.38 -4.09
CA ILE A 50 9.56 -5.24 -3.70
C ILE A 50 9.49 -4.10 -4.75
N PRO A 51 9.70 -4.34 -6.06
CA PRO A 51 9.61 -3.27 -7.04
C PRO A 51 8.22 -2.63 -7.12
N SER A 52 7.16 -3.44 -6.95
CA SER A 52 5.78 -2.94 -6.92
C SER A 52 5.54 -2.00 -5.74
N MET A 53 6.06 -2.34 -4.55
CA MET A 53 5.95 -1.49 -3.37
C MET A 53 6.78 -0.21 -3.53
N VAL A 54 7.99 -0.30 -4.11
CA VAL A 54 8.83 0.87 -4.40
C VAL A 54 8.09 1.84 -5.33
N ALA A 55 7.51 1.34 -6.42
CA ALA A 55 6.75 2.17 -7.36
C ALA A 55 5.53 2.85 -6.70
N GLY A 56 4.78 2.11 -5.87
CA GLY A 56 3.66 2.67 -5.12
C GLY A 56 4.09 3.75 -4.12
N SER A 57 5.15 3.51 -3.34
CA SER A 57 5.71 4.47 -2.39
C SER A 57 6.28 5.71 -3.08
N ALA A 58 6.93 5.53 -4.24
CA ALA A 58 7.45 6.64 -5.03
C ALA A 58 6.32 7.55 -5.55
N LEU A 59 5.22 6.97 -6.03
CA LEU A 59 4.04 7.75 -6.46
C LEU A 59 3.42 8.51 -5.27
N ALA A 60 3.24 7.86 -4.12
CA ALA A 60 2.72 8.53 -2.93
C ALA A 60 3.62 9.70 -2.51
N GLY A 61 4.94 9.47 -2.44
CA GLY A 61 5.93 10.50 -2.15
C GLY A 61 5.88 11.67 -3.13
N MET A 62 5.88 11.39 -4.43
CA MET A 62 5.77 12.40 -5.49
C MET A 62 4.51 13.24 -5.34
N LEU A 63 3.35 12.61 -5.12
CA LEU A 63 2.08 13.33 -4.93
C LEU A 63 2.10 14.18 -3.66
N THR A 64 2.65 13.67 -2.55
CA THR A 64 2.76 14.46 -1.31
C THR A 64 3.63 15.69 -1.47
N MET A 65 4.74 15.57 -2.21
CA MET A 65 5.62 16.71 -2.53
C MET A 65 4.94 17.69 -3.49
N LEU A 66 4.27 17.18 -4.53
CA LEU A 66 3.58 17.99 -5.54
C LEU A 66 2.45 18.81 -4.92
N PHE A 67 1.72 18.24 -3.96
CA PHE A 67 0.64 18.92 -3.25
C PHE A 67 1.12 19.80 -2.09
N GLY A 68 2.43 19.83 -1.82
CA GLY A 68 2.99 20.61 -0.70
C GLY A 68 2.47 20.16 0.66
N ILE A 69 2.26 18.85 0.85
CA ILE A 69 1.68 18.32 2.09
C ILE A 69 2.73 18.34 3.21
N GLY A 70 2.47 19.15 4.24
CA GLY A 70 3.21 19.13 5.50
C GLY A 70 2.56 18.21 6.53
N LEU A 71 3.37 17.47 7.30
CA LEU A 71 2.92 16.60 8.38
C LEU A 71 3.80 16.80 9.61
N ARG A 72 3.19 17.13 10.75
CA ARG A 72 3.92 17.34 12.02
C ARG A 72 4.38 16.06 12.68
N ALA A 73 3.69 14.95 12.40
CA ALA A 73 4.00 13.66 12.99
C ALA A 73 5.21 13.02 12.31
N PRO A 74 6.13 12.38 13.07
CA PRO A 74 7.30 11.69 12.52
C PRO A 74 6.98 10.30 11.93
N HIS A 75 5.71 9.98 11.71
CA HIS A 75 5.23 8.72 11.12
C HIS A 75 4.17 9.00 10.05
N GLY A 76 3.95 8.05 9.13
CA GLY A 76 2.91 8.16 8.08
C GLY A 76 1.61 7.42 8.43
N GLY A 77 0.80 7.15 7.41
CA GLY A 77 -0.41 6.33 7.53
C GLY A 77 -1.71 7.12 7.40
N ILE A 78 -2.84 6.42 7.42
CA ILE A 78 -4.18 7.04 7.32
C ILE A 78 -4.56 7.68 8.64
N ILE A 79 -4.16 7.08 9.76
CA ILE A 79 -4.51 7.52 11.12
C ILE A 79 -3.96 8.92 11.45
N VAL A 80 -2.93 9.34 10.73
CA VAL A 80 -2.19 10.60 10.97
C VAL A 80 -2.70 11.72 10.08
N ALA A 81 -3.68 11.43 9.20
CA ALA A 81 -4.29 12.41 8.31
C ALA A 81 -4.82 13.66 9.04
N PRO A 82 -5.41 13.58 10.25
CA PRO A 82 -5.82 14.77 11.01
C PRO A 82 -4.67 15.70 11.44
N LEU A 83 -3.42 15.24 11.37
CA LEU A 83 -2.22 16.00 11.74
C LEU A 83 -1.56 16.70 10.54
N VAL A 84 -2.14 16.57 9.34
CA VAL A 84 -1.70 17.24 8.11
C VAL A 84 -1.95 18.75 8.22
N GLU A 85 -0.98 19.53 7.76
CA GLU A 85 -1.04 20.99 7.77
C GLU A 85 -1.84 21.54 6.58
N GLY A 86 -2.40 22.75 6.72
CA GLY A 86 -3.05 23.48 5.63
C GLY A 86 -4.58 23.38 5.54
N GLY A 87 -5.20 22.42 6.26
CA GLY A 87 -6.66 22.30 6.39
C GLY A 87 -7.27 21.09 5.68
N PHE A 88 -8.60 21.08 5.53
CA PHE A 88 -9.35 19.91 5.04
C PHE A 88 -8.91 19.43 3.66
N MET A 89 -8.61 20.35 2.73
CA MET A 89 -8.21 19.98 1.37
C MET A 89 -6.87 19.23 1.34
N GLN A 90 -5.91 19.60 2.19
CA GLN A 90 -4.61 18.94 2.29
C GLN A 90 -4.74 17.55 2.90
N ILE A 91 -5.64 17.38 3.88
CA ILE A 91 -5.99 16.07 4.44
C ILE A 91 -6.54 15.16 3.33
N VAL A 92 -7.45 15.66 2.50
CA VAL A 92 -8.01 14.91 1.37
C VAL A 92 -6.93 14.56 0.36
N LEU A 93 -6.09 15.51 -0.05
CA LEU A 93 -4.98 15.27 -0.98
C LEU A 93 -3.96 14.25 -0.44
N TYR A 94 -3.72 14.25 0.87
CA TYR A 94 -2.87 13.27 1.54
C TYR A 94 -3.46 11.87 1.47
N LEU A 95 -4.76 11.72 1.76
CA LEU A 95 -5.45 10.44 1.61
C LEU A 95 -5.48 9.95 0.17
N VAL A 96 -5.65 10.88 -0.80
CA VAL A 96 -5.55 10.57 -2.23
C VAL A 96 -4.15 10.09 -2.60
N ALA A 97 -3.09 10.72 -2.09
CA ALA A 97 -1.72 10.30 -2.34
C ALA A 97 -1.46 8.87 -1.81
N ILE A 98 -1.91 8.56 -0.59
CA ILE A 98 -1.82 7.21 -0.01
C ILE A 98 -2.60 6.20 -0.85
N ALA A 99 -3.84 6.54 -1.24
CA ALA A 99 -4.70 5.68 -2.02
C ALA A 99 -4.09 5.41 -3.40
N ALA A 100 -3.63 6.45 -4.10
CA ALA A 100 -3.00 6.34 -5.41
C ALA A 100 -1.74 5.46 -5.37
N GLY A 101 -0.84 5.68 -4.43
CA GLY A 101 0.35 4.84 -4.26
C GLY A 101 0.01 3.39 -3.92
N SER A 102 -0.96 3.17 -3.03
CA SER A 102 -1.41 1.83 -2.65
C SER A 102 -2.06 1.08 -3.82
N ILE A 103 -2.91 1.75 -4.59
CA ILE A 103 -3.56 1.20 -5.78
C ILE A 103 -2.51 0.88 -6.85
N LEU A 104 -1.57 1.79 -7.13
CA LEU A 104 -0.52 1.53 -8.11
C LEU A 104 0.30 0.30 -7.72
N GLY A 105 0.76 0.22 -6.46
CA GLY A 105 1.51 -0.94 -5.99
C GLY A 105 0.72 -2.24 -6.09
N ALA A 106 -0.59 -2.19 -5.80
CA ALA A 106 -1.49 -3.34 -5.90
C ALA A 106 -1.69 -3.79 -7.36
N ILE A 107 -1.83 -2.84 -8.28
CA ILE A 107 -1.96 -3.09 -9.71
C ILE A 107 -0.67 -3.73 -10.24
N ILE A 108 0.50 -3.15 -9.96
CA ILE A 108 1.77 -3.65 -10.47
C ILE A 108 2.01 -5.09 -9.97
N VAL A 109 1.87 -5.35 -8.67
CA VAL A 109 2.08 -6.71 -8.14
C VAL A 109 1.02 -7.68 -8.67
N GLY A 110 -0.23 -7.22 -8.81
CA GLY A 110 -1.33 -7.98 -9.37
C GLY A 110 -1.08 -8.41 -10.81
N PHE A 111 -0.54 -7.53 -11.66
CA PHE A 111 -0.21 -7.88 -13.05
C PHE A 111 1.08 -8.71 -13.17
N LEU A 112 2.07 -8.47 -12.31
CA LEU A 112 3.33 -9.22 -12.35
C LEU A 112 3.19 -10.64 -11.82
N LYS A 113 2.37 -10.88 -10.80
CA LYS A 113 2.17 -12.24 -10.27
C LYS A 113 1.40 -13.10 -11.27
N LYS A 114 1.82 -14.35 -11.42
CA LYS A 114 1.12 -15.35 -12.22
C LYS A 114 -0.09 -15.88 -11.45
N ASP A 115 -1.07 -16.39 -12.18
CA ASP A 115 -2.18 -17.11 -11.55
C ASP A 115 -1.63 -18.36 -10.86
N LEU A 116 -2.19 -18.69 -9.70
CA LEU A 116 -1.88 -19.97 -9.08
C LEU A 116 -2.52 -21.06 -9.93
N GLU A 117 -1.70 -21.98 -10.46
CA GLU A 117 -2.24 -23.22 -11.01
C GLU A 117 -3.10 -23.88 -9.93
N LYS A 118 -4.35 -24.18 -10.28
CA LYS A 118 -5.19 -25.01 -9.43
C LYS A 118 -4.54 -26.38 -9.39
N ALA A 119 -3.88 -26.70 -8.28
CA ALA A 119 -3.55 -28.08 -7.94
C ALA A 119 -4.83 -28.92 -7.86
#